data_AF-A0A545UZI9-F1
#
_entry.id   AF-A0A545UZI9-F1
#
_cell.length_a   1.000
_cell.length_b   1.000
_cell.length_c   1.000
_cell.angle_alpha   90.00
_cell.angle_beta   90.00
_cell.angle_gamma   90.00
#
_symmetry.space_group_name_H-M   'P 1'
#
loop_
_entity.id
_entity.type
_entity.pdbx_description
1 polymer ?
#
loop_
_entity_poly.entity_id
_entity_poly.type
_entity_poly.pdbx_seq_one_letter_code
_entity_poly.pdbx_strand_id
1 'polypeptide(L)'
;MESQDQGSEREPTPSRSPEAAAADEVTTTTGHDAAPPLSDPHPPPPSEDAPPSWLDEEPPIEAAGSGDISDDEFVANSVDSDLVSVSSSVYAHTYERGRRYQSFKNSRYPIPNDDLEQSREDMKHVMLMELTDGKLFFAPTGTNPQKIVDIGTGTGIWAIETGDAYPSASVLGIDLTPIQPLWVPPNVEFIVDDCERDWLLDNVDLAHFRFMAMILKDVPLVMQHAYESLRPGGWIEFQELLGRPFCDDDTMSADDPFKVLYEIAGDAYSRLGLSTSLPAELEPMLLAAGFENVHCRVIKVPIGTWAKDKTMRLVGLYQKTAVTDFISTLAGRPFKALGLSDEEAQVRLALARQALDDARIHRYFNYYYWYAQKPEPNREPSQEPDGDGTD
;
A
#
# COMPACT_ATOMS: atom_id res chain seq x y z
N MET A 1 51.93 -0.03 -52.76
CA MET A 1 51.18 -0.57 -51.62
C MET A 1 49.69 -0.39 -51.93
N GLU A 2 49.11 -1.14 -52.86
CA GLU A 2 49.14 -2.63 -53.04
C GLU A 2 48.64 -3.34 -51.77
N SER A 3 47.73 -4.31 -51.78
CA SER A 3 46.89 -4.94 -52.85
C SER A 3 45.77 -5.75 -52.13
N GLN A 4 44.52 -5.84 -52.63
CA GLN A 4 43.94 -6.98 -53.39
C GLN A 4 44.42 -8.39 -52.93
N ASP A 5 43.59 -9.43 -52.77
CA ASP A 5 42.37 -9.87 -53.51
C ASP A 5 41.45 -10.78 -52.61
N GLN A 6 40.12 -10.89 -52.79
CA GLN A 6 39.34 -11.91 -53.56
C GLN A 6 39.87 -13.38 -53.48
N GLY A 7 39.07 -14.46 -53.43
CA GLY A 7 37.60 -14.69 -53.45
C GLY A 7 37.27 -16.17 -53.81
N SER A 8 35.98 -16.48 -54.05
CA SER A 8 35.44 -17.69 -54.74
C SER A 8 35.08 -18.98 -53.96
N GLU A 9 33.95 -19.56 -54.39
CA GLU A 9 33.33 -20.84 -54.00
C GLU A 9 33.94 -22.07 -54.73
N ARG A 10 33.67 -23.31 -54.26
CA ARG A 10 32.91 -24.39 -54.98
C ARG A 10 33.00 -25.80 -54.36
N GLU A 11 31.86 -26.51 -54.40
CA GLU A 11 31.67 -27.97 -54.28
C GLU A 11 32.16 -28.74 -55.55
N PRO A 12 32.29 -30.10 -55.63
CA PRO A 12 31.27 -31.09 -55.21
C PRO A 12 31.71 -32.54 -54.76
N THR A 13 30.68 -33.38 -54.58
CA THR A 13 30.48 -34.83 -54.31
C THR A 13 31.25 -35.84 -55.23
N PRO A 14 31.25 -37.22 -55.07
CA PRO A 14 30.09 -38.10 -54.75
C PRO A 14 30.31 -39.54 -54.15
N SER A 15 29.24 -40.36 -54.23
CA SER A 15 29.16 -41.86 -54.17
C SER A 15 29.02 -42.49 -52.75
N ARG A 16 28.10 -43.45 -52.46
CA ARG A 16 27.31 -44.38 -53.32
C ARG A 16 26.01 -44.90 -52.63
N SER A 17 24.96 -45.19 -53.40
CA SER A 17 23.83 -46.12 -53.06
C SER A 17 24.06 -47.48 -53.79
N PRO A 18 23.19 -48.53 -53.81
CA PRO A 18 21.69 -48.58 -53.84
C PRO A 18 21.11 -49.62 -52.81
N GLU A 19 19.93 -50.26 -52.88
CA GLU A 19 18.83 -50.38 -53.88
C GLU A 19 17.44 -50.76 -53.27
N ALA A 20 16.53 -51.25 -54.11
CA ALA A 20 15.16 -51.79 -53.94
C ALA A 20 14.92 -52.82 -52.80
N ALA A 21 13.77 -52.91 -52.12
CA ALA A 21 12.33 -52.86 -52.47
C ALA A 21 11.68 -54.23 -52.80
N ALA A 22 10.63 -54.57 -52.03
CA ALA A 22 9.63 -55.60 -52.34
C ALA A 22 8.35 -55.32 -51.51
N ALA A 23 7.17 -55.60 -52.07
CA ALA A 23 5.88 -55.59 -51.37
C ALA A 23 5.41 -57.04 -51.16
N ASP A 24 4.56 -57.31 -50.17
CA ASP A 24 3.23 -57.87 -50.47
C ASP A 24 2.26 -57.95 -49.27
N GLU A 25 0.98 -57.99 -49.66
CA GLU A 25 -0.22 -58.58 -49.04
C GLU A 25 -0.68 -58.31 -47.59
N VAL A 26 -2.02 -58.25 -47.50
CA VAL A 26 -2.85 -58.13 -46.30
C VAL A 26 -3.27 -59.52 -45.82
N THR A 27 -3.15 -59.81 -44.52
CA THR A 27 -4.10 -60.75 -43.87
C THR A 27 -4.33 -60.41 -42.41
N THR A 28 -5.60 -60.36 -42.01
CA THR A 28 -6.07 -60.10 -40.65
C THR A 28 -5.75 -61.25 -39.69
N THR A 29 -5.29 -60.94 -38.48
CA THR A 29 -5.51 -61.81 -37.31
C THR A 29 -5.92 -60.95 -36.11
N THR A 30 -7.02 -61.31 -35.47
CA THR A 30 -7.60 -60.60 -34.33
C THR A 30 -6.89 -60.94 -33.02
N GLY A 31 -6.45 -59.93 -32.27
CA GLY A 31 -6.04 -60.05 -30.87
C GLY A 31 -6.65 -58.92 -30.05
N HIS A 32 -7.36 -59.26 -28.96
CA HIS A 32 -7.75 -58.28 -27.95
C HIS A 32 -6.50 -57.89 -27.16
N ASP A 33 -6.25 -56.59 -27.01
CA ASP A 33 -5.48 -56.09 -25.86
C ASP A 33 -5.99 -54.70 -25.43
N ALA A 34 -5.83 -54.41 -24.14
CA ALA A 34 -6.61 -53.38 -23.45
C ALA A 34 -6.17 -51.93 -23.77
N ALA A 35 -7.13 -51.00 -23.73
CA ALA A 35 -6.86 -49.58 -23.82
C ALA A 35 -6.12 -49.08 -22.56
N PRO A 36 -5.14 -48.16 -22.69
CA PRO A 36 -4.51 -47.51 -21.54
C PRO A 36 -5.50 -46.56 -20.84
N PRO A 37 -5.33 -46.30 -19.54
CA PRO A 37 -6.21 -45.40 -18.79
C PRO A 37 -6.11 -43.97 -19.32
N LEU A 38 -7.24 -43.27 -19.36
CA LEU A 38 -7.32 -41.85 -19.66
C LEU A 38 -6.56 -41.07 -18.59
N SER A 39 -5.58 -40.27 -19.01
CA SER A 39 -4.94 -39.26 -18.16
C SER A 39 -5.95 -38.18 -17.79
N ASP A 40 -6.00 -37.80 -16.51
CA ASP A 40 -6.85 -36.72 -16.03
C ASP A 40 -6.63 -35.42 -16.84
N PRO A 41 -7.69 -34.62 -17.07
CA PRO A 41 -7.55 -33.36 -17.77
C PRO A 41 -6.72 -32.40 -16.92
N HIS A 42 -5.55 -32.04 -17.45
CA HIS A 42 -4.73 -30.95 -16.92
C HIS A 42 -5.62 -29.70 -16.76
N PRO A 43 -5.60 -29.01 -15.60
CA PRO A 43 -6.34 -27.76 -15.47
C PRO A 43 -5.83 -26.77 -16.54
N PRO A 44 -6.72 -25.97 -17.16
CA PRO A 44 -6.30 -24.97 -18.14
C PRO A 44 -5.32 -23.99 -17.48
N PRO A 45 -4.36 -23.43 -18.24
CA PRO A 45 -3.51 -22.37 -17.71
C PRO A 45 -4.38 -21.20 -17.23
N PRO A 46 -3.98 -20.49 -16.16
CA PRO A 46 -4.72 -19.33 -15.68
C PRO A 46 -4.86 -18.30 -16.81
N SER A 47 -6.04 -17.69 -16.92
CA SER A 47 -6.31 -16.61 -17.87
C SER A 47 -5.45 -15.39 -17.53
N GLU A 48 -4.89 -14.74 -18.55
CA GLU A 48 -4.08 -13.51 -18.38
C GLU A 48 -4.85 -12.35 -17.74
N ASP A 49 -6.20 -12.41 -17.75
CA ASP A 49 -7.11 -11.44 -17.11
C ASP A 49 -7.49 -11.77 -15.65
N ALA A 50 -6.97 -12.85 -15.05
CA ALA A 50 -7.21 -13.13 -13.64
C ALA A 50 -6.34 -12.22 -12.75
N PRO A 51 -6.87 -11.65 -11.64
CA PRO A 51 -6.04 -10.91 -10.71
C PRO A 51 -4.94 -11.82 -10.14
N PRO A 52 -3.74 -11.29 -9.87
CA PRO A 52 -2.63 -12.09 -9.36
C PRO A 52 -2.99 -12.63 -7.97
N SER A 53 -2.44 -13.80 -7.61
CA SER A 53 -2.86 -14.57 -6.42
C SER A 53 -2.58 -13.91 -5.06
N TRP A 54 -1.86 -12.79 -5.05
CA TRP A 54 -1.64 -11.96 -3.87
C TRP A 54 -2.71 -10.88 -3.67
N LEU A 55 -3.57 -10.62 -4.66
CA LEU A 55 -4.50 -9.49 -4.69
C LEU A 55 -5.94 -9.89 -4.35
N ASP A 56 -6.45 -9.41 -3.22
CA ASP A 56 -7.86 -9.49 -2.82
C ASP A 56 -8.54 -8.12 -3.02
N GLU A 57 -9.25 -7.91 -4.13
CA GLU A 57 -10.04 -6.69 -4.36
C GLU A 57 -11.51 -6.84 -3.94
N GLU A 58 -12.07 -5.79 -3.33
CA GLU A 58 -13.49 -5.75 -2.98
C GLU A 58 -14.42 -5.39 -4.16
N PRO A 59 -15.66 -5.93 -4.19
CA PRO A 59 -16.63 -5.64 -5.22
C PRO A 59 -17.07 -4.15 -5.23
N PRO A 60 -17.69 -3.67 -6.32
CA PRO A 60 -18.26 -2.32 -6.38
C PRO A 60 -19.23 -2.02 -5.22
N ILE A 61 -19.14 -0.81 -4.69
CA ILE A 61 -20.02 -0.34 -3.61
C ILE A 61 -21.42 -0.06 -4.19
N GLU A 62 -22.46 -0.67 -3.62
CA GLU A 62 -23.84 -0.35 -4.03
C GLU A 62 -24.22 1.09 -3.63
N ALA A 63 -24.75 1.88 -4.57
CA ALA A 63 -25.29 3.21 -4.31
C ALA A 63 -26.69 3.16 -3.67
N ALA A 64 -26.98 4.14 -2.81
CA ALA A 64 -28.27 4.26 -2.11
C ALA A 64 -29.41 4.68 -3.07
N GLY A 65 -30.65 4.27 -2.75
CA GLY A 65 -31.83 4.78 -3.46
C GLY A 65 -32.11 6.24 -3.10
N SER A 66 -32.80 6.97 -3.99
CA SER A 66 -33.12 8.40 -3.81
C SER A 66 -34.08 8.72 -2.65
N GLY A 67 -34.51 7.72 -1.88
CA GLY A 67 -35.29 7.87 -0.64
C GLY A 67 -34.60 7.33 0.61
N ASP A 68 -33.35 6.82 0.51
CA ASP A 68 -32.65 6.11 1.59
C ASP A 68 -31.61 6.98 2.34
N ILE A 69 -31.44 8.24 1.92
CA ILE A 69 -30.49 9.21 2.49
C ILE A 69 -31.27 10.25 3.30
N SER A 70 -30.92 10.38 4.58
CA SER A 70 -31.47 11.34 5.54
C SER A 70 -30.34 12.19 6.11
N ASP A 71 -30.35 13.49 5.84
CA ASP A 71 -29.29 14.41 6.26
C ASP A 71 -29.16 14.54 7.79
N ASP A 72 -30.20 14.20 8.56
CA ASP A 72 -30.24 14.30 10.02
C ASP A 72 -29.50 13.18 10.79
N GLU A 73 -28.91 12.18 10.12
CA GLU A 73 -28.43 10.95 10.79
C GLU A 73 -27.03 11.07 11.45
N PHE A 74 -26.22 12.09 11.15
CA PHE A 74 -24.83 12.19 11.64
C PHE A 74 -24.39 13.60 12.06
N VAL A 75 -24.07 13.79 13.35
CA VAL A 75 -23.45 15.00 13.90
C VAL A 75 -22.17 14.62 14.65
N ALA A 76 -21.01 15.01 14.13
CA ALA A 76 -19.72 14.78 14.77
C ALA A 76 -19.37 15.88 15.78
N ASN A 77 -18.88 15.49 16.95
CA ASN A 77 -18.38 16.42 17.98
C ASN A 77 -16.85 16.35 18.05
N SER A 78 -16.18 17.50 18.08
CA SER A 78 -14.73 17.60 18.25
C SER A 78 -14.31 17.64 19.72
N VAL A 79 -13.17 17.03 20.04
CA VAL A 79 -12.45 17.17 21.32
C VAL A 79 -11.07 17.80 21.08
N ASP A 80 -10.56 18.50 22.09
CA ASP A 80 -9.36 19.36 22.01
C ASP A 80 -8.38 18.99 23.15
N SER A 81 -7.06 19.12 22.95
CA SER A 81 -6.04 18.72 23.94
C SER A 81 -4.69 19.45 23.82
N ASP A 82 -4.04 19.66 24.97
CA ASP A 82 -2.93 20.61 25.20
C ASP A 82 -1.50 19.98 25.29
N LEU A 83 -0.50 20.85 25.52
CA LEU A 83 0.91 20.81 25.08
C LEU A 83 2.04 20.17 25.97
N VAL A 84 3.13 19.72 25.31
CA VAL A 84 4.60 19.88 25.66
C VAL A 84 5.17 19.04 26.86
N SER A 85 6.39 18.45 26.90
CA SER A 85 7.74 18.92 26.44
C SER A 85 8.82 17.87 26.04
N VAL A 86 9.60 18.19 25.00
CA VAL A 86 10.98 17.72 24.66
C VAL A 86 11.88 18.96 24.39
N SER A 87 13.17 18.81 24.04
CA SER A 87 14.13 19.94 23.95
C SER A 87 13.83 20.97 22.85
N SER A 88 14.20 22.24 23.10
CA SER A 88 13.72 23.40 22.33
C SER A 88 14.15 23.47 20.86
N SER A 89 15.20 22.75 20.45
CA SER A 89 15.61 22.65 19.05
C SER A 89 14.83 21.59 18.26
N VAL A 90 14.16 20.65 18.94
CA VAL A 90 13.33 19.61 18.31
C VAL A 90 11.92 20.15 18.03
N TYR A 91 11.39 21.02 18.90
CA TYR A 91 10.19 21.83 18.63
C TYR A 91 10.41 23.04 17.70
N ALA A 92 11.52 23.09 16.97
CA ALA A 92 11.68 24.10 15.95
C ALA A 92 10.64 23.83 14.83
N HIS A 93 9.82 24.84 14.55
CA HIS A 93 8.79 24.82 13.51
C HIS A 93 8.94 26.05 12.62
N THR A 94 8.54 25.93 11.35
CA THR A 94 8.30 27.08 10.47
C THR A 94 6.81 27.28 10.26
N TYR A 95 6.40 28.52 9.99
CA TYR A 95 5.03 28.84 9.62
C TYR A 95 5.01 29.32 8.16
N GLU A 96 4.19 28.68 7.33
CA GLU A 96 3.97 29.08 5.94
C GLU A 96 2.47 29.20 5.68
N ARG A 97 2.01 30.37 5.21
CA ARG A 97 0.59 30.67 4.94
C ARG A 97 -0.34 30.38 6.13
N GLY A 98 0.15 30.53 7.36
CA GLY A 98 -0.61 30.30 8.59
C GLY A 98 -0.67 28.84 9.06
N ARG A 99 -0.10 27.89 8.31
CA ARG A 99 0.03 26.49 8.71
C ARG A 99 1.39 26.24 9.37
N ARG A 100 1.45 25.35 10.37
CA ARG A 100 2.68 24.93 11.10
C ARG A 100 3.35 23.79 10.32
N TYR A 101 4.67 23.87 10.17
CA TYR A 101 5.49 22.81 9.57
C TYR A 101 6.68 22.50 10.50
N GLN A 102 7.08 21.25 10.54
CA GLN A 102 8.30 20.78 11.19
C GLN A 102 9.57 21.42 10.59
N SER A 103 10.54 21.82 11.43
CA SER A 103 11.84 22.31 10.95
C SER A 103 13.04 21.46 11.38
N PHE A 104 12.79 20.30 12.00
CA PHE A 104 13.83 19.32 12.31
C PHE A 104 14.66 18.97 11.05
N LYS A 105 15.99 19.14 11.14
CA LYS A 105 16.99 18.83 10.10
C LYS A 105 16.65 19.35 8.68
N ASN A 106 15.92 20.46 8.54
CA ASN A 106 15.43 20.99 7.25
C ASN A 106 14.52 20.01 6.48
N SER A 107 13.67 19.26 7.17
CA SER A 107 12.76 18.29 6.53
C SER A 107 11.92 18.90 5.40
N ARG A 108 12.02 18.29 4.22
CA ARG A 108 11.28 18.66 3.00
C ARG A 108 9.83 18.17 2.99
N TYR A 109 9.36 17.51 4.07
CA TYR A 109 8.02 16.95 4.15
C TYR A 109 6.96 18.04 3.86
N PRO A 110 6.05 17.83 2.88
CA PRO A 110 5.28 18.93 2.27
C PRO A 110 3.93 19.20 2.93
N ILE A 111 3.51 18.38 3.89
CA ILE A 111 2.25 18.49 4.62
C ILE A 111 2.50 19.23 5.95
N PRO A 112 1.57 20.08 6.44
CA PRO A 112 1.64 20.68 7.77
C PRO A 112 1.71 19.66 8.92
N ASN A 113 1.97 20.15 10.13
CA ASN A 113 1.84 19.40 11.39
C ASN A 113 1.16 20.23 12.51
N ASP A 114 0.24 21.12 12.13
CA ASP A 114 -0.63 21.84 13.07
C ASP A 114 -1.79 20.98 13.58
N ASP A 115 -2.54 21.53 14.51
CA ASP A 115 -3.56 20.83 15.31
C ASP A 115 -4.78 20.46 14.45
N LEU A 116 -5.06 21.27 13.42
CA LEU A 116 -6.00 20.94 12.34
C LEU A 116 -5.59 19.68 11.56
N GLU A 117 -4.30 19.53 11.26
CA GLU A 117 -3.79 18.36 10.55
C GLU A 117 -3.80 17.11 11.43
N GLN A 118 -3.47 17.25 12.71
CA GLN A 118 -3.53 16.18 13.70
C GLN A 118 -4.98 15.68 13.87
N SER A 119 -5.96 16.60 14.05
CA SER A 119 -7.38 16.23 14.10
C SER A 119 -7.87 15.52 12.82
N ARG A 120 -7.32 15.87 11.65
CA ARG A 120 -7.63 15.21 10.37
C ARG A 120 -7.08 13.79 10.31
N GLU A 121 -5.88 13.55 10.83
CA GLU A 121 -5.27 12.21 10.89
C GLU A 121 -5.95 11.32 11.95
N ASP A 122 -6.32 11.86 13.10
CA ASP A 122 -7.10 11.13 14.11
C ASP A 122 -8.50 10.75 13.58
N MET A 123 -9.17 11.65 12.86
CA MET A 123 -10.43 11.33 12.16
C MET A 123 -10.24 10.22 11.11
N LYS A 124 -9.14 10.25 10.34
CA LYS A 124 -8.79 9.17 9.40
C LYS A 124 -8.56 7.86 10.12
N HIS A 125 -7.96 7.85 11.30
CA HIS A 125 -7.77 6.62 12.07
C HIS A 125 -9.11 6.03 12.52
N VAL A 126 -10.02 6.83 13.07
CA VAL A 126 -11.38 6.37 13.45
C VAL A 126 -12.11 5.81 12.22
N MET A 127 -12.06 6.52 11.09
CA MET A 127 -12.62 6.05 9.82
C MET A 127 -12.03 4.70 9.38
N LEU A 128 -10.72 4.48 9.56
CA LEU A 128 -10.09 3.20 9.25
C LEU A 128 -10.50 2.09 10.22
N MET A 129 -10.72 2.38 11.50
CA MET A 129 -11.20 1.36 12.45
C MET A 129 -12.65 0.94 12.15
N GLU A 130 -13.51 1.88 11.74
CA GLU A 130 -14.84 1.54 11.22
C GLU A 130 -14.77 0.72 9.92
N LEU A 131 -13.84 1.06 9.02
CA LEU A 131 -13.64 0.36 7.75
C LEU A 131 -13.11 -1.07 7.93
N THR A 132 -12.26 -1.33 8.92
CA THR A 132 -11.59 -2.62 9.13
C THR A 132 -12.21 -3.50 10.22
N ASP A 133 -13.37 -3.09 10.78
CA ASP A 133 -14.03 -3.76 11.92
C ASP A 133 -13.10 -3.87 13.14
N GLY A 134 -12.46 -2.74 13.48
CA GLY A 134 -11.52 -2.60 14.60
C GLY A 134 -10.15 -3.29 14.40
N LYS A 135 -9.84 -3.79 13.21
CA LYS A 135 -8.54 -4.44 12.94
C LYS A 135 -7.46 -3.39 12.71
N LEU A 136 -6.52 -3.32 13.66
CA LEU A 136 -5.34 -2.46 13.61
C LEU A 136 -4.38 -2.85 12.48
N PHE A 137 -4.25 -4.15 12.18
CA PHE A 137 -3.40 -4.69 11.11
C PHE A 137 -3.95 -6.03 10.58
N PHE A 138 -3.54 -6.45 9.39
CA PHE A 138 -3.94 -7.70 8.73
C PHE A 138 -2.86 -8.80 8.73
N ALA A 139 -1.59 -8.44 8.88
CA ALA A 139 -0.48 -9.36 8.96
C ALA A 139 -0.68 -10.42 10.07
N PRO A 140 -0.51 -11.73 9.78
CA PRO A 140 -0.80 -12.79 10.74
C PRO A 140 0.36 -12.98 11.74
N THR A 141 0.56 -11.99 12.61
CA THR A 141 1.56 -12.00 13.70
C THR A 141 1.25 -12.98 14.83
N GLY A 142 0.08 -13.63 14.78
CA GLY A 142 -0.48 -14.41 15.89
C GLY A 142 -1.06 -13.52 17.00
N THR A 143 -1.45 -14.14 18.12
CA THR A 143 -2.18 -13.47 19.22
C THR A 143 -1.26 -12.92 20.33
N ASN A 144 0.06 -13.03 20.18
CA ASN A 144 1.04 -12.66 21.20
C ASN A 144 2.35 -12.12 20.58
N PRO A 145 2.31 -11.04 19.77
CA PRO A 145 3.52 -10.33 19.38
C PRO A 145 4.26 -9.80 20.63
N GLN A 146 5.57 -9.58 20.50
CA GLN A 146 6.47 -9.16 21.57
C GLN A 146 7.14 -7.80 21.26
N LYS A 147 7.40 -7.49 19.99
CA LYS A 147 7.93 -6.21 19.52
C LYS A 147 7.20 -5.74 18.26
N ILE A 148 6.58 -4.57 18.31
CA ILE A 148 5.94 -3.90 17.17
C ILE A 148 6.60 -2.54 16.99
N VAL A 149 6.86 -2.12 15.76
CA VAL A 149 7.28 -0.75 15.43
C VAL A 149 6.28 -0.11 14.48
N ASP A 150 5.90 1.14 14.76
CA ASP A 150 5.00 1.96 13.96
C ASP A 150 5.79 3.13 13.36
N ILE A 151 5.96 3.15 12.04
CA ILE A 151 6.85 4.08 11.35
C ILE A 151 6.03 5.21 10.73
N GLY A 152 6.37 6.45 11.10
CA GLY A 152 5.55 7.62 10.83
C GLY A 152 4.30 7.64 11.70
N THR A 153 4.47 7.37 13.00
CA THR A 153 3.35 7.16 13.95
C THR A 153 2.42 8.39 14.08
N GLY A 154 2.86 9.57 13.62
CA GLY A 154 2.02 10.77 13.59
C GLY A 154 1.61 11.20 14.99
N THR A 155 0.31 11.25 15.28
CA THR A 155 -0.23 11.53 16.62
C THR A 155 0.05 10.40 17.63
N GLY A 156 0.51 9.22 17.17
CA GLY A 156 0.76 8.04 18.00
C GLY A 156 -0.48 7.19 18.29
N ILE A 157 -1.65 7.58 17.77
CA ILE A 157 -2.94 7.00 18.14
C ILE A 157 -3.04 5.49 17.80
N TRP A 158 -2.50 5.05 16.65
CA TRP A 158 -2.45 3.63 16.28
C TRP A 158 -1.52 2.82 17.20
N ALA A 159 -0.36 3.37 17.55
CA ALA A 159 0.58 2.73 18.48
C ALA A 159 -0.02 2.59 19.88
N ILE A 160 -0.83 3.56 20.31
CA ILE A 160 -1.56 3.55 21.59
C ILE A 160 -2.63 2.45 21.59
N GLU A 161 -3.52 2.42 20.60
CA GLU A 161 -4.54 1.36 20.50
C GLU A 161 -3.92 -0.03 20.36
N THR A 162 -2.79 -0.14 19.64
CA THR A 162 -2.00 -1.39 19.55
C THR A 162 -1.39 -1.79 20.89
N GLY A 163 -0.91 -0.83 21.69
CA GLY A 163 -0.40 -1.07 23.04
C GLY A 163 -1.47 -1.62 23.98
N ASP A 164 -2.68 -1.04 23.94
CA ASP A 164 -3.84 -1.50 24.72
C ASP A 164 -4.37 -2.86 24.23
N ALA A 165 -4.40 -3.11 22.91
CA ALA A 165 -4.85 -4.37 22.33
C ALA A 165 -3.85 -5.53 22.55
N TYR A 166 -2.55 -5.23 22.61
CA TYR A 166 -1.48 -6.22 22.81
C TYR A 166 -0.56 -5.86 24.00
N PRO A 167 -1.03 -5.99 25.27
CA PRO A 167 -0.22 -5.69 26.46
C PRO A 167 1.04 -6.56 26.62
N SER A 168 1.19 -7.62 25.83
CA SER A 168 2.39 -8.46 25.75
C SER A 168 3.50 -7.87 24.87
N ALA A 169 3.15 -6.96 23.96
CA ALA A 169 4.08 -6.38 23.00
C ALA A 169 4.62 -5.05 23.53
N SER A 170 5.92 -4.83 23.36
CA SER A 170 6.48 -3.48 23.34
C SER A 170 6.16 -2.86 21.97
N VAL A 171 5.57 -1.66 21.97
CA VAL A 171 5.20 -0.92 20.76
C VAL A 171 6.03 0.36 20.71
N LEU A 172 6.79 0.55 19.65
CA LEU A 172 7.64 1.71 19.43
C LEU A 172 7.11 2.54 18.25
N GLY A 173 6.65 3.76 18.49
CA GLY A 173 6.35 4.70 17.41
C GLY A 173 7.57 5.57 17.05
N ILE A 174 7.85 5.72 15.76
CA ILE A 174 8.92 6.57 15.23
C ILE A 174 8.29 7.69 14.39
N ASP A 175 8.65 8.94 14.65
CA ASP A 175 8.24 10.09 13.83
C ASP A 175 9.33 11.16 13.71
N LEU A 176 9.23 12.02 12.70
CA LEU A 176 10.09 13.21 12.59
C LEU A 176 9.74 14.32 13.59
N THR A 177 8.58 14.22 14.25
CA THR A 177 7.99 15.29 15.06
C THR A 177 7.48 14.78 16.42
N PRO A 178 7.84 15.43 17.55
CA PRO A 178 7.31 15.09 18.87
C PRO A 178 5.93 15.71 19.09
N ILE A 179 4.89 15.12 18.48
CA ILE A 179 3.49 15.55 18.61
C ILE A 179 2.62 14.53 19.38
N GLN A 180 3.20 13.43 19.82
CA GLN A 180 2.51 12.33 20.49
C GLN A 180 2.17 12.67 21.96
N PRO A 181 1.09 12.12 22.52
CA PRO A 181 0.68 12.41 23.89
C PRO A 181 1.65 11.81 24.92
N LEU A 182 1.72 12.43 26.11
CA LEU A 182 2.57 11.98 27.21
C LEU A 182 1.99 10.82 28.01
N TRP A 183 0.66 10.67 28.02
CA TRP A 183 -0.02 9.61 28.77
C TRP A 183 -0.40 8.49 27.80
N VAL A 184 0.41 7.43 27.83
CA VAL A 184 0.28 6.25 26.96
C VAL A 184 0.31 4.95 27.77
N PRO A 185 -0.11 3.82 27.18
CA PRO A 185 0.05 2.50 27.79
C PRO A 185 1.52 2.23 28.18
N PRO A 186 1.80 1.50 29.26
CA PRO A 186 3.15 1.33 29.82
C PRO A 186 4.10 0.52 28.93
N ASN A 187 3.60 -0.03 27.84
CA ASN A 187 4.31 -0.78 26.82
C ASN A 187 4.49 0.01 25.50
N VAL A 188 4.06 1.27 25.43
CA VAL A 188 4.19 2.17 24.28
C VAL A 188 5.29 3.20 24.53
N GLU A 189 6.25 3.30 23.60
CA GLU A 189 7.29 4.32 23.61
C GLU A 189 7.33 5.08 22.27
N PHE A 190 7.80 6.33 22.30
CA PHE A 190 7.95 7.16 21.11
C PHE A 190 9.36 7.73 20.99
N ILE A 191 9.92 7.70 19.77
CA ILE A 191 11.21 8.33 19.46
C ILE A 191 11.10 9.29 18.28
N VAL A 192 11.83 10.41 18.38
CA VAL A 192 11.97 11.37 17.28
C VAL A 192 13.18 10.98 16.44
N ASP A 193 12.97 10.30 15.32
CA ASP A 193 14.02 10.01 14.36
C ASP A 193 13.51 9.94 12.91
N ASP A 194 14.47 9.87 12.01
CA ASP A 194 14.32 9.91 10.55
C ASP A 194 14.45 8.49 10.01
N CYS A 195 13.31 7.85 9.69
CA CYS A 195 13.24 6.43 9.32
C CYS A 195 13.99 6.06 8.01
N GLU A 196 14.41 7.05 7.21
CA GLU A 196 15.32 6.88 6.07
C GLU A 196 16.80 6.66 6.50
N ARG A 197 17.06 6.48 7.80
CA ARG A 197 18.38 6.15 8.39
C ARG A 197 18.37 4.74 8.97
N ASP A 198 19.56 4.19 9.22
CA ASP A 198 19.78 2.90 9.88
C ASP A 198 18.93 2.75 11.16
N TRP A 199 18.14 1.68 11.25
CA TRP A 199 17.34 1.38 12.45
C TRP A 199 18.17 0.62 13.48
N LEU A 200 18.12 1.06 14.75
CA LEU A 200 18.73 0.35 15.88
C LEU A 200 17.74 -0.64 16.53
N LEU A 201 17.06 -1.43 15.68
CA LEU A 201 15.99 -2.35 16.08
C LEU A 201 16.38 -3.79 15.74
N ASP A 202 15.92 -4.72 16.58
CA ASP A 202 16.18 -6.15 16.41
C ASP A 202 14.98 -6.99 16.84
N ASN A 203 14.85 -8.17 16.27
CA ASN A 203 13.86 -9.17 16.64
C ASN A 203 12.40 -8.66 16.63
N VAL A 204 12.07 -7.73 15.71
CA VAL A 204 10.73 -7.15 15.58
C VAL A 204 9.75 -8.20 15.01
N ASP A 205 8.53 -8.28 15.55
CA ASP A 205 7.45 -9.15 15.04
C ASP A 205 6.67 -8.50 13.90
N LEU A 206 6.42 -7.18 14.00
CA LEU A 206 5.69 -6.39 13.01
C LEU A 206 6.33 -5.01 12.81
N ALA A 207 6.63 -4.66 11.56
CA ALA A 207 6.94 -3.31 11.14
C ALA A 207 5.74 -2.73 10.38
N HIS A 208 5.02 -1.82 11.02
CA HIS A 208 3.81 -1.20 10.50
C HIS A 208 4.10 0.20 9.92
N PHE A 209 3.43 0.50 8.82
CA PHE A 209 3.48 1.76 8.09
C PHE A 209 2.06 2.16 7.68
N ARG A 210 1.71 3.44 7.82
CA ARG A 210 0.40 3.94 7.37
C ARG A 210 0.51 5.32 6.75
N PHE A 211 0.06 5.47 5.50
CA PHE A 211 0.23 6.66 4.67
C PHE A 211 1.69 7.11 4.45
N MET A 212 2.63 6.17 4.49
CA MET A 212 4.07 6.43 4.44
C MET A 212 4.65 6.31 3.04
N ALA A 213 4.20 5.34 2.23
CA ALA A 213 4.79 5.05 0.93
C ALA A 213 4.81 6.28 0.01
N MET A 214 3.76 7.11 0.03
CA MET A 214 3.67 8.31 -0.81
C MET A 214 4.55 9.50 -0.34
N ILE A 215 5.11 9.47 0.88
CA ILE A 215 5.88 10.58 1.48
C ILE A 215 7.36 10.28 1.73
N LEU A 216 7.75 9.00 1.64
CA LEU A 216 9.14 8.54 1.66
C LEU A 216 9.84 8.86 0.33
N LYS A 217 11.14 9.16 0.36
CA LYS A 217 11.94 9.38 -0.86
C LYS A 217 12.58 8.09 -1.35
N ASP A 218 12.87 7.17 -0.44
CA ASP A 218 13.49 5.87 -0.72
C ASP A 218 12.74 4.76 0.04
N VAL A 219 11.58 4.37 -0.50
CA VAL A 219 10.78 3.24 0.04
C VAL A 219 11.57 1.93 0.07
N PRO A 220 12.36 1.55 -0.97
CA PRO A 220 13.20 0.36 -0.91
C PRO A 220 14.21 0.35 0.25
N LEU A 221 14.88 1.47 0.53
CA LEU A 221 15.78 1.59 1.69
C LEU A 221 15.04 1.36 3.02
N VAL A 222 13.85 1.95 3.17
CA VAL A 222 13.06 1.80 4.39
C VAL A 222 12.49 0.38 4.55
N MET A 223 12.09 -0.27 3.45
CA MET A 223 11.76 -1.70 3.44
C MET A 223 12.96 -2.58 3.81
N GLN A 224 14.17 -2.22 3.40
CA GLN A 224 15.40 -2.93 3.78
C GLN A 224 15.68 -2.79 5.29
N HIS A 225 15.54 -1.60 5.87
CA HIS A 225 15.70 -1.39 7.33
C HIS A 225 14.66 -2.21 8.12
N ALA A 226 13.42 -2.26 7.66
CA ALA A 226 12.38 -3.12 8.24
C ALA A 226 12.76 -4.61 8.10
N TYR A 227 13.15 -5.06 6.91
CA TYR A 227 13.59 -6.43 6.68
C TYR A 227 14.74 -6.83 7.60
N GLU A 228 15.75 -5.98 7.79
CA GLU A 228 16.88 -6.26 8.68
C GLU A 228 16.45 -6.35 10.16
N SER A 229 15.57 -5.46 10.61
CA SER A 229 15.08 -5.37 11.99
C SER A 229 14.13 -6.50 12.41
N LEU A 230 13.36 -7.04 11.47
CA LEU A 230 12.40 -8.12 11.73
C LEU A 230 13.11 -9.42 12.13
N ARG A 231 12.52 -10.17 13.07
CA ARG A 231 12.91 -11.57 13.28
C ARG A 231 12.48 -12.41 12.07
N PRO A 232 13.08 -13.59 11.84
CA PRO A 232 12.50 -14.56 10.92
C PRO A 232 11.06 -14.91 11.28
N GLY A 233 10.23 -15.07 10.25
CA GLY A 233 8.79 -15.21 10.37
C GLY A 233 8.03 -13.94 10.78
N GLY A 234 8.73 -12.81 11.02
CA GLY A 234 8.14 -11.50 11.29
C GLY A 234 7.58 -10.83 10.03
N TRP A 235 6.74 -9.83 10.21
CA TRP A 235 5.92 -9.23 9.15
C TRP A 235 6.20 -7.75 8.92
N ILE A 236 6.07 -7.31 7.67
CA ILE A 236 5.92 -5.89 7.31
C ILE A 236 4.48 -5.66 6.87
N GLU A 237 3.90 -4.51 7.23
CA GLU A 237 2.58 -4.09 6.74
C GLU A 237 2.56 -2.60 6.35
N PHE A 238 2.01 -2.30 5.16
CA PHE A 238 1.72 -0.95 4.68
C PHE A 238 0.22 -0.77 4.47
N GLN A 239 -0.35 0.25 5.12
CA GLN A 239 -1.74 0.68 4.96
C GLN A 239 -1.79 2.02 4.22
N GLU A 240 -2.08 1.99 2.92
CA GLU A 240 -1.81 3.11 2.02
C GLU A 240 -3.06 3.56 1.24
N LEU A 241 -3.21 4.88 1.08
CA LEU A 241 -4.24 5.48 0.23
C LEU A 241 -3.66 5.74 -1.16
N LEU A 242 -4.22 5.11 -2.20
CA LEU A 242 -3.90 5.47 -3.58
C LEU A 242 -4.47 6.87 -3.90
N GLY A 243 -3.60 7.81 -4.22
CA GLY A 243 -3.94 9.22 -4.46
C GLY A 243 -4.62 9.48 -5.81
N ARG A 244 -5.69 8.74 -6.13
CA ARG A 244 -6.45 8.82 -7.37
C ARG A 244 -7.91 8.43 -7.11
N PRO A 245 -8.90 9.28 -7.42
CA PRO A 245 -10.30 8.91 -7.31
C PRO A 245 -10.75 8.03 -8.48
N PHE A 246 -11.66 7.10 -8.18
CA PHE A 246 -12.26 6.13 -9.10
C PHE A 246 -13.79 6.21 -9.03
N CYS A 247 -14.45 5.53 -9.96
CA CYS A 247 -15.89 5.41 -10.10
C CYS A 247 -16.19 4.15 -10.92
N ASP A 248 -17.14 3.31 -10.48
CA ASP A 248 -17.44 2.01 -11.09
C ASP A 248 -18.66 2.04 -12.05
N ASP A 249 -19.41 3.16 -12.09
CA ASP A 249 -20.72 3.24 -12.74
C ASP A 249 -20.89 4.42 -13.73
N ASP A 250 -19.77 4.94 -14.24
CA ASP A 250 -19.68 6.04 -15.20
C ASP A 250 -20.33 7.37 -14.74
N THR A 251 -20.71 7.51 -13.47
CA THR A 251 -21.27 8.77 -12.94
C THR A 251 -20.23 9.90 -12.91
N MET A 252 -18.94 9.58 -12.73
CA MET A 252 -17.84 10.55 -12.74
C MET A 252 -17.31 10.80 -14.16
N SER A 253 -17.49 12.02 -14.67
CA SER A 253 -16.98 12.40 -15.99
C SER A 253 -15.45 12.51 -16.02
N ALA A 254 -14.88 12.48 -17.23
CA ALA A 254 -13.43 12.59 -17.41
C ALA A 254 -12.86 13.94 -16.95
N ASP A 255 -13.68 15.00 -17.00
CA ASP A 255 -13.38 16.38 -16.62
C ASP A 255 -13.89 16.76 -15.21
N ASP A 256 -14.26 15.77 -14.39
CA ASP A 256 -14.69 15.99 -13.00
C ASP A 256 -13.65 16.83 -12.23
N PRO A 257 -14.03 17.98 -11.64
CA PRO A 257 -13.07 18.90 -11.05
C PRO A 257 -12.26 18.32 -9.88
N PHE A 258 -12.82 17.35 -9.16
CA PHE A 258 -12.14 16.68 -8.05
C PHE A 258 -11.11 15.66 -8.56
N LYS A 259 -11.46 14.89 -9.59
CA LYS A 259 -10.52 14.03 -10.32
C LYS A 259 -9.34 14.81 -10.90
N VAL A 260 -9.63 15.89 -11.64
CA VAL A 260 -8.61 16.75 -12.24
C VAL A 260 -7.71 17.39 -11.17
N LEU A 261 -8.24 17.71 -9.98
CA LEU A 261 -7.43 18.21 -8.87
C LEU A 261 -6.40 17.17 -8.40
N TYR A 262 -6.79 15.90 -8.30
CA TYR A 262 -5.89 14.81 -7.87
C TYR A 262 -4.84 14.45 -8.92
N GLU A 263 -5.17 14.53 -10.22
CA GLU A 263 -4.19 14.41 -11.31
C GLU A 263 -3.11 15.51 -11.18
N ILE A 264 -3.53 16.76 -10.97
CA ILE A 264 -2.63 17.90 -10.75
C ILE A 264 -1.83 17.75 -9.44
N ALA A 265 -2.43 17.19 -8.39
CA ALA A 265 -1.72 16.90 -7.14
C ALA A 265 -0.61 15.83 -7.37
N GLY A 266 -0.87 14.80 -8.17
CA GLY A 266 0.13 13.79 -8.57
C GLY A 266 1.33 14.42 -9.29
N ASP A 267 1.08 15.31 -10.27
CA ASP A 267 2.14 16.07 -10.93
C ASP A 267 2.93 16.95 -9.94
N ALA A 268 2.23 17.58 -8.98
CA ALA A 268 2.84 18.45 -7.98
C ALA A 268 3.76 17.67 -7.02
N TYR A 269 3.30 16.52 -6.52
CA TYR A 269 4.09 15.64 -5.66
C TYR A 269 5.26 14.99 -6.41
N SER A 270 5.07 14.62 -7.68
CA SER A 270 6.15 14.11 -8.54
C SER A 270 7.31 15.10 -8.67
N ARG A 271 7.04 16.42 -8.77
CA ARG A 271 8.08 17.46 -8.75
C ARG A 271 8.81 17.63 -7.41
N LEU A 272 8.23 17.12 -6.32
CA LEU A 272 8.84 17.08 -4.98
C LEU A 272 9.61 15.77 -4.73
N GLY A 273 9.60 14.83 -5.69
CA GLY A 273 10.22 13.50 -5.57
C GLY A 273 9.35 12.49 -4.81
N LEU A 274 8.02 12.69 -4.81
CA LEU A 274 7.03 11.85 -4.13
C LEU A 274 6.07 11.23 -5.14
N SER A 275 5.52 10.05 -4.85
CA SER A 275 4.61 9.34 -5.76
C SER A 275 3.24 9.09 -5.13
N THR A 276 2.18 9.53 -5.80
CA THR A 276 0.80 9.23 -5.41
C THR A 276 0.27 7.91 -5.97
N SER A 277 1.01 7.23 -6.85
CA SER A 277 0.66 5.90 -7.42
C SER A 277 1.28 4.73 -6.66
N LEU A 278 2.44 4.96 -6.02
CA LEU A 278 3.24 3.96 -5.31
C LEU A 278 2.46 3.07 -4.30
N PRO A 279 1.40 3.55 -3.60
CA PRO A 279 0.49 2.69 -2.84
C PRO A 279 -0.01 1.41 -3.54
N ALA A 280 -0.14 1.42 -4.88
CA ALA A 280 -0.58 0.26 -5.66
C ALA A 280 0.58 -0.58 -6.23
N GLU A 281 1.83 -0.17 -6.01
CA GLU A 281 3.03 -0.67 -6.73
C GLU A 281 4.09 -1.25 -5.76
N LEU A 282 3.69 -1.66 -4.54
CA LEU A 282 4.62 -2.11 -3.51
C LEU A 282 5.12 -3.56 -3.67
N GLU A 283 4.37 -4.45 -4.35
CA GLU A 283 4.75 -5.88 -4.54
C GLU A 283 6.22 -6.06 -4.99
N PRO A 284 6.70 -5.40 -6.07
CA PRO A 284 8.04 -5.67 -6.58
C PRO A 284 9.14 -5.19 -5.64
N MET A 285 8.84 -4.20 -4.79
CA MET A 285 9.77 -3.66 -3.79
C MET A 285 9.87 -4.59 -2.58
N LEU A 286 8.74 -5.15 -2.12
CA LEU A 286 8.69 -6.16 -1.07
C LEU A 286 9.48 -7.41 -1.49
N LEU A 287 9.24 -7.92 -2.70
CA LEU A 287 9.99 -9.05 -3.26
C LEU A 287 11.49 -8.74 -3.41
N ALA A 288 11.85 -7.54 -3.87
CA ALA A 288 13.25 -7.13 -4.03
C ALA A 288 14.01 -6.99 -2.71
N ALA A 289 13.32 -6.60 -1.62
CA ALA A 289 13.88 -6.58 -0.27
C ALA A 289 14.01 -7.99 0.36
N GLY A 290 13.48 -9.03 -0.28
CA GLY A 290 13.58 -10.42 0.15
C GLY A 290 12.41 -10.93 0.99
N PHE A 291 11.29 -10.21 1.05
CA PHE A 291 10.07 -10.71 1.67
C PHE A 291 9.40 -11.81 0.81
N GLU A 292 8.76 -12.77 1.48
CA GLU A 292 7.91 -13.80 0.90
C GLU A 292 6.46 -13.66 1.41
N ASN A 293 5.55 -14.54 0.98
CA ASN A 293 4.13 -14.53 1.39
C ASN A 293 3.50 -13.13 1.26
N VAL A 294 3.74 -12.48 0.11
CA VAL A 294 3.22 -11.13 -0.18
C VAL A 294 1.72 -11.23 -0.46
N HIS A 295 0.96 -10.39 0.23
CA HIS A 295 -0.49 -10.23 0.07
C HIS A 295 -0.85 -8.75 0.00
N CYS A 296 -1.91 -8.43 -0.71
CA CYS A 296 -2.55 -7.12 -0.73
C CYS A 296 -4.07 -7.28 -0.67
N ARG A 297 -4.70 -6.62 0.31
CA ARG A 297 -6.15 -6.41 0.29
C ARG A 297 -6.44 -4.98 -0.18
N VAL A 298 -7.35 -4.83 -1.14
CA VAL A 298 -7.79 -3.52 -1.64
C VAL A 298 -9.24 -3.27 -1.24
N ILE A 299 -9.43 -2.27 -0.40
CA ILE A 299 -10.74 -1.84 0.11
C ILE A 299 -11.15 -0.55 -0.62
N LYS A 300 -12.36 -0.53 -1.18
CA LYS A 300 -12.93 0.65 -1.85
C LYS A 300 -13.57 1.56 -0.81
N VAL A 301 -13.09 2.79 -0.69
CA VAL A 301 -13.54 3.77 0.33
C VAL A 301 -14.31 4.90 -0.36
N PRO A 302 -15.64 5.02 -0.18
CA PRO A 302 -16.44 6.03 -0.86
C PRO A 302 -16.05 7.44 -0.40
N ILE A 303 -16.34 8.43 -1.25
CA ILE A 303 -16.17 9.84 -0.95
C ILE A 303 -17.56 10.49 -0.95
N GLY A 304 -18.08 10.76 0.25
CA GLY A 304 -19.44 11.26 0.47
C GLY A 304 -20.42 10.15 0.86
N THR A 305 -21.68 10.54 1.04
CA THR A 305 -22.73 9.72 1.67
C THR A 305 -23.57 8.88 0.69
N TRP A 306 -23.05 8.63 -0.52
CA TRP A 306 -23.78 7.96 -1.60
C TRP A 306 -23.91 6.44 -1.44
N ALA A 307 -23.07 5.81 -0.61
CA ALA A 307 -23.12 4.37 -0.37
C ALA A 307 -24.44 3.93 0.29
N LYS A 308 -24.95 2.77 -0.13
CA LYS A 308 -26.18 2.15 0.40
C LYS A 308 -25.98 1.54 1.79
N ASP A 309 -24.84 0.90 2.00
CA ASP A 309 -24.46 0.39 3.32
C ASP A 309 -24.23 1.54 4.31
N LYS A 310 -24.61 1.33 5.58
CA LYS A 310 -24.55 2.38 6.61
C LYS A 310 -23.13 2.65 7.09
N THR A 311 -22.31 1.62 7.25
CA THR A 311 -20.91 1.78 7.66
C THR A 311 -20.12 2.47 6.55
N MET A 312 -20.28 2.01 5.31
CA MET A 312 -19.64 2.65 4.15
C MET A 312 -20.11 4.10 3.93
N ARG A 313 -21.36 4.43 4.25
CA ARG A 313 -21.86 5.81 4.23
C ARG A 313 -21.19 6.69 5.30
N LEU A 314 -21.02 6.18 6.52
CA LEU A 314 -20.34 6.88 7.60
C LEU A 314 -18.84 7.07 7.29
N VAL A 315 -18.17 6.00 6.87
CA VAL A 315 -16.79 6.04 6.36
C VAL A 315 -16.67 7.09 5.23
N GLY A 316 -17.60 7.11 4.28
CA GLY A 316 -17.59 8.07 3.18
C GLY A 316 -17.80 9.53 3.60
N LEU A 317 -18.54 9.77 4.68
CA LEU A 317 -18.67 11.09 5.30
C LEU A 317 -17.34 11.55 5.93
N TYR A 318 -16.66 10.66 6.67
CA TYR A 318 -15.32 10.95 7.21
C TYR A 318 -14.30 11.18 6.09
N GLN A 319 -14.29 10.33 5.07
CA GLN A 319 -13.41 10.46 3.89
C GLN A 319 -13.63 11.81 3.20
N LYS A 320 -14.90 12.21 2.94
CA LYS A 320 -15.21 13.51 2.34
C LYS A 320 -14.72 14.67 3.19
N THR A 321 -14.88 14.60 4.51
CA THR A 321 -14.40 15.64 5.45
C THR A 321 -12.88 15.75 5.40
N ALA A 322 -12.18 14.64 5.63
CA ALA A 322 -10.72 14.58 5.62
C ALA A 322 -10.10 15.03 4.28
N VAL A 323 -10.77 14.75 3.15
CA VAL A 323 -10.40 15.22 1.82
C VAL A 323 -10.64 16.72 1.66
N THR A 324 -11.78 17.24 2.12
CA THR A 324 -12.14 18.67 2.02
C THR A 324 -11.14 19.55 2.77
N ASP A 325 -10.69 19.10 3.94
CA ASP A 325 -9.63 19.75 4.71
C ASP A 325 -8.28 19.65 4.00
N PHE A 326 -7.91 18.44 3.54
CA PHE A 326 -6.65 18.18 2.84
C PHE A 326 -6.49 18.99 1.55
N ILE A 327 -7.55 19.17 0.75
CA ILE A 327 -7.57 20.00 -0.47
C ILE A 327 -6.91 21.36 -0.20
N SER A 328 -7.20 21.97 0.95
CA SER A 328 -6.67 23.28 1.34
C SER A 328 -5.14 23.32 1.45
N THR A 329 -4.49 22.18 1.72
CA THR A 329 -3.02 22.08 1.86
C THR A 329 -2.29 22.11 0.50
N LEU A 330 -2.95 21.68 -0.58
CA LEU A 330 -2.37 21.64 -1.93
C LEU A 330 -1.97 23.03 -2.44
N ALA A 331 -2.69 24.07 -1.99
CA ALA A 331 -2.35 25.49 -2.18
C ALA A 331 -0.99 25.92 -1.60
N GLY A 332 -0.36 25.08 -0.78
CA GLY A 332 0.90 25.33 -0.11
C GLY A 332 2.11 25.00 -0.98
N ARG A 333 2.92 24.05 -0.50
CA ARG A 333 4.14 23.59 -1.19
C ARG A 333 3.86 22.87 -2.54
N PRO A 334 2.81 22.03 -2.69
CA PRO A 334 2.55 21.32 -3.94
C PRO A 334 2.31 22.24 -5.15
N PHE A 335 1.29 23.12 -5.12
CA PHE A 335 0.98 23.95 -6.28
C PHE A 335 2.05 25.01 -6.61
N LYS A 336 2.85 25.42 -5.62
CA LYS A 336 4.07 26.21 -5.86
C LYS A 336 5.13 25.46 -6.66
N ALA A 337 5.30 24.15 -6.44
CA ALA A 337 6.23 23.33 -7.24
C ALA A 337 5.77 23.20 -8.71
N LEU A 338 4.46 23.30 -8.97
CA LEU A 338 3.92 23.40 -10.33
C LEU A 338 4.15 24.77 -10.98
N GLY A 339 4.25 25.84 -10.19
CA GLY A 339 4.32 27.23 -10.68
C GLY A 339 2.95 27.85 -10.96
N LEU A 340 1.87 27.28 -10.41
CA LEU A 340 0.51 27.82 -10.48
C LEU A 340 0.43 29.19 -9.81
N SER A 341 -0.40 30.09 -10.35
CA SER A 341 -0.73 31.34 -9.65
C SER A 341 -1.63 31.05 -8.43
N ASP A 342 -1.64 31.95 -7.45
CA ASP A 342 -2.52 31.80 -6.28
C ASP A 342 -4.01 31.86 -6.68
N GLU A 343 -4.35 32.65 -7.70
CA GLU A 343 -5.70 32.73 -8.29
C GLU A 343 -6.09 31.41 -8.97
N GLU A 344 -5.21 30.85 -9.81
CA GLU A 344 -5.44 29.56 -10.47
C GLU A 344 -5.60 28.43 -9.45
N ALA A 345 -4.77 28.43 -8.41
CA ALA A 345 -4.89 27.50 -7.29
C ALA A 345 -6.26 27.64 -6.61
N GLN A 346 -6.69 28.83 -6.19
CA GLN A 346 -7.98 29.00 -5.53
C GLN A 346 -9.16 28.60 -6.40
N VAL A 347 -9.14 28.87 -7.72
CA VAL A 347 -10.20 28.44 -8.64
C VAL A 347 -10.31 26.91 -8.70
N ARG A 348 -9.19 26.19 -8.85
CA ARG A 348 -9.18 24.72 -8.90
C ARG A 348 -9.69 24.11 -7.60
N LEU A 349 -9.26 24.66 -6.46
CA LEU A 349 -9.69 24.20 -5.13
C LEU A 349 -11.18 24.45 -4.89
N ALA A 350 -11.71 25.60 -5.32
CA ALA A 350 -13.13 25.90 -5.20
C ALA A 350 -14.00 24.97 -6.04
N LEU A 351 -13.62 24.72 -7.30
CA LEU A 351 -14.34 23.80 -8.19
C LEU A 351 -14.34 22.36 -7.67
N ALA A 352 -13.20 21.88 -7.15
CA ALA A 352 -13.09 20.54 -6.56
C ALA A 352 -13.94 20.38 -5.29
N ARG A 353 -13.96 21.38 -4.39
CA ARG A 353 -14.86 21.38 -3.23
C ARG A 353 -16.33 21.32 -3.65
N GLN A 354 -16.72 22.13 -4.64
CA GLN A 354 -18.09 22.10 -5.17
C GLN A 354 -18.45 20.74 -5.79
N ALA A 355 -17.50 20.07 -6.47
CA ALA A 355 -17.73 18.75 -7.05
C ALA A 355 -17.97 17.67 -5.97
N LEU A 356 -17.31 17.76 -4.82
CA LEU A 356 -17.51 16.85 -3.67
C LEU A 356 -18.90 16.95 -3.02
N ASP A 357 -19.66 18.02 -3.28
CA ASP A 357 -21.05 18.16 -2.83
C ASP A 357 -22.05 17.45 -3.72
N ASP A 358 -21.66 17.00 -4.91
CA ASP A 358 -22.52 16.22 -5.79
C ASP A 358 -22.51 14.73 -5.42
N ALA A 359 -23.44 14.33 -4.56
CA ALA A 359 -23.65 12.95 -4.11
C ALA A 359 -24.19 12.01 -5.22
N ARG A 360 -24.51 12.52 -6.43
CA ARG A 360 -24.89 11.69 -7.58
C ARG A 360 -23.69 11.09 -8.31
N ILE A 361 -22.48 11.45 -7.89
CA ILE A 361 -21.22 11.05 -8.50
C ILE A 361 -20.51 10.12 -7.52
N HIS A 362 -20.49 8.84 -7.84
CA HIS A 362 -20.10 7.76 -6.93
C HIS A 362 -18.57 7.58 -6.90
N ARG A 363 -17.89 8.61 -6.39
CA ARG A 363 -16.43 8.65 -6.28
C ARG A 363 -15.96 7.82 -5.09
N TYR A 364 -14.87 7.07 -5.26
CA TYR A 364 -14.19 6.36 -4.19
C TYR A 364 -12.65 6.44 -4.33
N PHE A 365 -11.93 6.10 -3.26
CA PHE A 365 -10.49 5.82 -3.27
C PHE A 365 -10.24 4.34 -3.01
N ASN A 366 -9.11 3.82 -3.51
CA ASN A 366 -8.61 2.50 -3.11
C ASN A 366 -7.63 2.64 -1.93
N TYR A 367 -7.87 1.86 -0.89
CA TYR A 367 -6.96 1.65 0.23
C TYR A 367 -6.31 0.29 0.09
N TYR A 368 -4.98 0.27 0.04
CA TYR A 368 -4.15 -0.92 -0.15
C TYR A 368 -3.55 -1.33 1.19
N TYR A 369 -3.80 -2.57 1.59
CA TYR A 369 -3.26 -3.19 2.80
C TYR A 369 -2.29 -4.28 2.38
N TRP A 370 -1.04 -3.90 2.18
CA TRP A 370 0.05 -4.81 1.81
C TRP A 370 0.66 -5.41 3.06
N TYR A 371 0.83 -6.73 3.09
CA TYR A 371 1.61 -7.39 4.13
C TYR A 371 2.45 -8.52 3.55
N ALA A 372 3.66 -8.69 4.09
CA ALA A 372 4.60 -9.71 3.63
C ALA A 372 5.49 -10.20 4.78
N GLN A 373 6.04 -11.41 4.65
CA GLN A 373 6.77 -12.09 5.71
C GLN A 373 8.27 -12.12 5.42
N LYS A 374 9.10 -11.90 6.44
CA LYS A 374 10.51 -12.23 6.38
C LYS A 374 10.67 -13.75 6.47
N PRO A 375 11.36 -14.42 5.52
CA PRO A 375 11.49 -15.86 5.53
C PRO A 375 12.00 -16.43 6.85
N GLU A 376 11.45 -17.56 7.28
CA GLU A 376 12.06 -18.38 8.34
C GLU A 376 13.41 -18.94 7.85
N PRO A 377 14.45 -19.06 8.69
CA PRO A 377 15.65 -19.79 8.28
C PRO A 377 15.23 -21.22 7.95
N ASN A 378 15.64 -21.71 6.78
CA ASN A 378 15.42 -23.10 6.37
C ASN A 378 15.74 -24.04 7.53
N ARG A 379 14.70 -24.65 8.12
CA ARG A 379 14.89 -25.80 8.98
C ARG A 379 15.48 -26.89 8.09
N GLU A 380 16.76 -27.22 8.31
CA GLU A 380 17.28 -28.47 7.81
C GLU A 380 16.32 -29.58 8.25
N PRO A 381 15.89 -30.46 7.33
CA PRO A 381 14.98 -31.54 7.70
C PRO A 381 15.65 -32.34 8.82
N SER A 382 14.99 -32.36 9.98
CA SER A 382 15.49 -33.09 11.14
C SER A 382 15.76 -34.52 10.72
N GLN A 383 17.04 -34.91 10.73
CA GLN A 383 17.42 -36.30 10.49
C GLN A 383 16.64 -37.15 11.48
N GLU A 384 15.67 -37.93 10.99
CA GLU A 384 15.07 -38.97 11.78
C GLU A 384 16.21 -39.87 12.25
N PRO A 385 16.27 -40.25 13.55
CA PRO A 385 17.32 -41.12 14.02
C PRO A 385 17.22 -42.42 13.22
N ASP A 386 18.31 -42.78 12.52
CA ASP A 386 18.40 -44.02 11.75
C ASP A 386 17.86 -45.17 12.61
N GLY A 387 16.77 -45.77 12.14
CA GLY A 387 16.12 -46.87 12.83
C GLY A 387 17.06 -48.05 12.89
N ASP A 388 17.72 -48.22 14.04
CA ASP A 388 18.72 -49.27 14.27
C ASP A 388 18.10 -50.65 14.03
N GLY A 389 18.41 -51.18 12.86
CA GLY A 389 17.89 -52.43 12.35
C GLY A 389 18.76 -53.60 12.79
N THR A 390 18.27 -54.32 13.79
CA THR A 390 18.60 -55.72 14.12
C THR A 390 20.04 -56.05 14.52
N ASP A 391 20.20 -56.54 15.76
CA ASP A 391 20.30 -58.01 15.98
C ASP A 391 19.62 -58.41 17.32
#